data_AF-A0A2E0SQX9-F1
#
_entry.id   AF-A0A2E0SQX9-F1
#
_cell.length_a   1.000
_cell.length_b   1.000
_cell.length_c   1.000
_cell.angle_alpha   90.00
_cell.angle_beta   90.00
_cell.angle_gamma   90.00
#
_symmetry.space_group_name_H-M   'P 1'
#
loop_
_entity.id
_entity.type
_entity.pdbx_description
1 polymer ?
#
loop_
_entity_poly.entity_id
_entity_poly.type
_entity_poly.pdbx_seq_one_letter_code
_entity_poly.pdbx_strand_id
1 'polypeptide(L)'
;MDTVSSAPPRRPRRARGWIIALAILLVAALSSLAYLAVQFFDAQDQVAEQQDEIGELNDLLDNKEVFGAAMDELMDTALALDGAQMAELVPFDEYERVAATAWANRRSPAMVAQHTEQIRGYTAELGEILSAAEAEAAKNSTGTTAERVLDEVSDGFARLAYDNADKLCEQDVIGCVTGADPYVVHLDRADLEHPSVDDWGRELVTLHEYAHVLQFTNPEATETALESFGDDWEFMADCYALDAMGSWTLDRRVWTSAYQYWDVSYGYGRVCDASQRKVINQWIDELGVEYRTVSQ
;
A
#
# COMPACT_ATOMS: atom_id res chain seq x y z
N MET A 1 132.33 -12.48 25.67
CA MET A 1 131.43 -11.44 26.17
C MET A 1 130.44 -11.11 25.07
N ASP A 2 129.22 -11.60 25.30
CA ASP A 2 127.89 -11.07 25.00
C ASP A 2 127.42 -10.72 23.57
N THR A 3 126.29 -11.37 23.28
CA THR A 3 125.32 -11.19 22.19
C THR A 3 124.49 -9.92 22.31
N VAL A 4 124.07 -9.33 21.18
CA VAL A 4 122.77 -8.63 21.07
C VAL A 4 122.11 -8.92 19.72
N SER A 5 120.85 -9.34 19.79
CA SER A 5 119.89 -9.60 18.71
C SER A 5 118.89 -8.44 18.60
N SER A 6 118.44 -8.08 17.39
CA SER A 6 117.21 -7.30 17.18
C SER A 6 116.59 -7.56 15.79
N ALA A 7 115.26 -7.63 15.74
CA ALA A 7 114.39 -7.75 14.55
C ALA A 7 113.16 -6.83 14.74
N PRO A 8 112.19 -6.72 13.80
CA PRO A 8 112.18 -6.25 12.39
C PRO A 8 111.10 -5.14 12.16
N PRO A 9 110.79 -4.65 10.93
CA PRO A 9 109.54 -3.91 10.69
C PRO A 9 108.53 -4.62 9.74
N ARG A 10 107.23 -4.47 10.05
CA ARG A 10 106.05 -4.99 9.33
C ARG A 10 105.47 -3.94 8.35
N ARG A 11 104.94 -4.37 7.19
CA ARG A 11 104.23 -3.55 6.18
C ARG A 11 102.69 -3.54 6.35
N PRO A 12 101.96 -2.49 5.89
CA PRO A 12 100.54 -2.29 6.19
C PRO A 12 99.58 -2.90 5.14
N ARG A 13 98.43 -3.41 5.60
CA ARG A 13 97.27 -3.88 4.80
C ARG A 13 96.07 -2.98 5.10
N ARG A 14 95.76 -1.98 4.25
CA ARG A 14 94.52 -1.16 4.32
C ARG A 14 94.08 -0.79 2.90
N ALA A 15 93.20 -1.59 2.30
CA ALA A 15 92.48 -1.23 1.06
C ALA A 15 91.26 -2.15 0.81
N ARG A 16 91.32 -3.43 1.22
CA ARG A 16 90.22 -4.40 0.98
C ARG A 16 88.99 -4.26 1.89
N GLY A 17 89.11 -3.62 3.06
CA GLY A 17 87.99 -3.50 4.01
C GLY A 17 86.89 -2.53 3.58
N TRP A 18 87.24 -1.48 2.82
CA TRP A 18 86.28 -0.46 2.39
C TRP A 18 85.34 -0.94 1.28
N ILE A 19 85.84 -1.75 0.34
CA ILE A 19 85.03 -2.30 -0.76
C ILE A 19 83.97 -3.27 -0.23
N ILE A 20 84.32 -4.08 0.78
CA ILE A 20 83.38 -5.01 1.42
C ILE A 20 82.33 -4.25 2.22
N ALA A 21 82.71 -3.20 2.96
CA ALA A 21 81.76 -2.37 3.69
C ALA A 21 80.76 -1.65 2.76
N LEU A 22 81.24 -1.16 1.61
CA LEU A 22 80.38 -0.51 0.61
C LEU A 22 79.42 -1.50 -0.06
N ALA A 23 79.88 -2.71 -0.35
CA ALA A 23 79.03 -3.77 -0.91
C ALA A 23 77.93 -4.20 0.07
N ILE A 24 78.23 -4.33 1.37
CA ILE A 24 77.25 -4.68 2.39
C ILE A 24 76.21 -3.57 2.57
N LEU A 25 76.65 -2.30 2.58
CA LEU A 25 75.74 -1.14 2.64
C LEU A 25 74.82 -1.07 1.42
N LEU A 26 75.34 -1.37 0.22
CA LEU A 26 74.54 -1.37 -1.01
C LEU A 26 73.50 -2.49 -0.98
N VAL A 27 73.88 -3.69 -0.54
CA VAL A 27 72.95 -4.82 -0.39
C VAL A 27 71.88 -4.48 0.65
N ALA A 28 72.26 -3.96 1.82
CA ALA A 28 71.31 -3.56 2.86
C ALA A 28 70.34 -2.47 2.37
N ALA A 29 70.83 -1.47 1.62
CA ALA A 29 69.99 -0.42 1.04
C ALA A 29 69.01 -0.99 0.00
N LEU A 30 69.46 -1.90 -0.88
CA LEU A 30 68.62 -2.56 -1.87
C LEU A 30 67.57 -3.48 -1.21
N SER A 31 67.94 -4.21 -0.16
CA SER A 31 67.00 -5.03 0.62
C SER A 31 65.94 -4.19 1.32
N SER A 32 66.33 -3.03 1.85
CA SER A 32 65.43 -2.09 2.52
C SER A 32 64.44 -1.45 1.54
N LEU A 33 64.92 -1.07 0.35
CA LEU A 33 64.08 -0.58 -0.74
C LEU A 33 63.12 -1.64 -1.25
N ALA A 34 63.57 -2.89 -1.41
CA ALA A 34 62.71 -4.00 -1.79
C ALA A 34 61.61 -4.27 -0.74
N TYR A 35 61.95 -4.22 0.55
CA TYR A 35 60.99 -4.40 1.63
C TYR A 35 59.93 -3.29 1.67
N LEU A 36 60.35 -2.03 1.51
CA LEU A 36 59.42 -0.89 1.44
C LEU A 36 58.54 -0.93 0.19
N ALA A 37 59.07 -1.37 -0.95
CA ALA A 37 58.28 -1.54 -2.15
C ALA A 37 57.19 -2.61 -1.96
N VAL A 38 57.53 -3.75 -1.35
CA VAL A 38 56.54 -4.81 -1.05
C VAL A 38 55.47 -4.30 -0.10
N GLN A 39 55.82 -3.59 0.98
CA GLN A 39 54.81 -3.02 1.89
C GLN A 39 53.92 -1.97 1.21
N PHE A 40 54.47 -1.18 0.29
CA PHE A 40 53.70 -0.18 -0.46
C PHE A 40 52.68 -0.84 -1.41
N PHE A 41 53.07 -1.91 -2.10
CA PHE A 41 52.15 -2.68 -2.93
C PHE A 41 51.06 -3.37 -2.10
N ASP A 42 51.42 -3.98 -0.98
CA ASP A 42 50.46 -4.64 -0.07
C ASP A 42 49.45 -3.64 0.53
N ALA A 43 49.91 -2.43 0.87
CA ALA A 43 49.05 -1.35 1.34
C ALA A 43 48.16 -0.77 0.22
N GLN A 44 48.63 -0.72 -1.03
CA GLN A 44 47.78 -0.29 -2.15
C GLN A 44 46.70 -1.32 -2.49
N ASP A 45 47.03 -2.61 -2.46
CA ASP A 45 46.05 -3.68 -2.67
C ASP A 45 44.99 -3.67 -1.56
N GLN A 46 45.38 -3.50 -0.29
CA GLN A 46 44.42 -3.36 0.82
C GLN A 46 43.53 -2.12 0.71
N VAL A 47 44.08 -0.98 0.25
CA VAL A 47 43.29 0.24 0.06
C VAL A 47 42.33 0.09 -1.13
N ALA A 48 42.73 -0.58 -2.20
CA ALA A 48 41.85 -0.87 -3.33
C ALA A 48 40.71 -1.82 -2.92
N GLU A 49 41.02 -2.88 -2.19
CA GLU A 49 40.03 -3.83 -1.65
C GLU A 49 39.04 -3.13 -0.70
N GLN A 50 39.52 -2.26 0.19
CA GLN A 50 38.66 -1.45 1.07
C GLN A 50 37.81 -0.44 0.30
N GLN A 51 38.32 0.16 -0.78
CA GLN A 51 37.56 1.09 -1.61
C GLN A 51 36.44 0.37 -2.37
N ASP A 52 36.71 -0.83 -2.89
CA ASP A 52 35.71 -1.68 -3.51
C ASP A 52 34.65 -2.11 -2.49
N GLU A 53 35.05 -2.53 -1.29
CA GLU A 53 34.11 -2.91 -0.20
C GLU A 53 33.22 -1.73 0.25
N ILE A 54 33.80 -0.53 0.37
CA ILE A 54 33.03 0.70 0.68
C ILE A 54 32.06 1.04 -0.47
N GLY A 55 32.49 0.87 -1.71
CA GLY A 55 31.65 1.07 -2.90
C GLY A 55 30.44 0.14 -2.88
N GLU A 56 30.65 -1.16 -2.69
CA GLU A 56 29.57 -2.15 -2.58
C GLU A 56 28.63 -1.86 -1.41
N LEU A 57 29.16 -1.40 -0.27
CA LEU A 57 28.36 -1.06 0.89
C LEU A 57 27.48 0.17 0.67
N ASN A 58 28.01 1.19 -0.02
CA ASN A 58 27.26 2.39 -0.40
C ASN A 58 26.16 2.05 -1.40
N ASP A 59 26.46 1.26 -2.44
CA ASP A 59 25.45 0.80 -3.40
C ASP A 59 24.33 0.01 -2.70
N LEU A 60 24.66 -0.81 -1.70
CA LEU A 60 23.68 -1.52 -0.89
C LEU A 60 22.84 -0.62 0.01
N LEU A 61 23.39 0.50 0.49
CA LEU A 61 22.65 1.49 1.27
C LEU A 61 21.69 2.27 0.37
N ASP A 62 22.19 2.79 -0.75
CA ASP A 62 21.40 3.54 -1.72
C ASP A 62 20.20 2.72 -2.23
N ASN A 63 20.41 1.44 -2.56
CA ASN A 63 19.31 0.56 -2.99
C ASN A 63 18.25 0.35 -1.90
N LYS A 64 18.64 0.31 -0.62
CA LYS A 64 17.68 0.17 0.49
C LYS A 64 16.91 1.46 0.73
N GLU A 65 17.57 2.61 0.62
CA GLU A 65 16.91 3.91 0.73
C GLU A 65 15.89 4.09 -0.40
N VAL A 66 16.25 3.71 -1.62
CA VAL A 66 15.35 3.76 -2.78
C VAL A 66 14.16 2.80 -2.62
N PHE A 67 14.39 1.58 -2.11
CA PHE A 67 13.30 0.65 -1.80
C PHE A 67 12.38 1.19 -0.70
N GLY A 68 12.95 1.74 0.38
CA GLY A 68 12.20 2.34 1.48
C GLY A 68 11.31 3.49 0.99
N ALA A 69 11.86 4.38 0.17
CA ALA A 69 11.09 5.48 -0.42
C ALA A 69 9.95 4.98 -1.31
N ALA A 70 10.15 3.91 -2.10
CA ALA A 70 9.09 3.33 -2.91
C ALA A 70 7.99 2.67 -2.05
N MET A 71 8.36 2.04 -0.93
CA MET A 71 7.39 1.51 0.02
C MET A 71 6.58 2.62 0.69
N ASP A 72 7.25 3.71 1.10
CA ASP A 72 6.57 4.87 1.69
C ASP A 72 5.56 5.48 0.70
N GLU A 73 5.94 5.63 -0.58
CA GLU A 73 5.04 6.11 -1.64
C GLU A 73 3.84 5.19 -1.87
N LEU A 74 4.05 3.88 -1.86
CA LEU A 74 2.97 2.89 -1.95
C LEU A 74 2.01 3.02 -0.76
N MET A 75 2.54 3.14 0.46
CA MET A 75 1.71 3.29 1.65
C MET A 75 0.95 4.62 1.64
N ASP A 76 1.58 5.73 1.25
CA ASP A 76 0.91 7.03 1.12
C ASP A 76 -0.21 6.99 0.06
N THR A 77 -0.01 6.25 -1.03
CA THR A 77 -1.05 6.06 -2.06
C THR A 77 -2.18 5.17 -1.56
N ALA A 78 -1.86 4.08 -0.84
CA ALA A 78 -2.87 3.25 -0.18
C ALA A 78 -3.66 4.02 0.89
N LEU A 79 -3.02 4.95 1.61
CA LEU A 79 -3.69 5.82 2.58
C LEU A 79 -4.61 6.86 1.93
N ALA A 80 -4.47 7.16 0.64
CA ALA A 80 -5.47 7.96 -0.07
C ALA A 80 -6.81 7.20 -0.21
N LEU A 81 -6.82 5.89 0.04
CA LEU A 81 -8.04 5.06 0.16
C LEU A 81 -8.54 4.98 1.62
N ASP A 82 -7.89 5.65 2.56
CA ASP A 82 -8.41 5.79 3.93
C ASP A 82 -9.72 6.57 3.92
N GLY A 83 -10.72 6.07 4.65
CA GLY A 83 -12.09 6.60 4.63
C GLY A 83 -12.93 6.19 3.41
N ALA A 84 -12.33 5.74 2.30
CA ALA A 84 -13.05 4.97 1.30
C ALA A 84 -13.24 3.56 1.89
N GLN A 85 -14.48 3.09 2.02
CA GLN A 85 -14.84 1.76 2.54
C GLN A 85 -14.44 0.65 1.56
N MET A 86 -13.16 0.66 1.20
CA MET A 86 -12.53 0.06 0.02
C MET A 86 -11.21 -0.62 0.41
N ALA A 87 -11.06 -1.04 1.68
CA ALA A 87 -9.84 -1.71 2.15
C ALA A 87 -9.46 -2.93 1.31
N GLU A 88 -10.44 -3.63 0.73
CA GLU A 88 -10.21 -4.76 -0.18
C GLU A 88 -9.39 -4.37 -1.44
N LEU A 89 -9.47 -3.12 -1.91
CA LEU A 89 -8.67 -2.66 -3.05
C LEU A 89 -7.17 -2.60 -2.74
N VAL A 90 -6.79 -2.64 -1.47
CA VAL A 90 -5.40 -2.59 -1.02
C VAL A 90 -4.92 -4.00 -0.63
N PRO A 91 -4.13 -4.69 -1.47
CA PRO A 91 -3.64 -6.03 -1.18
C PRO A 91 -2.47 -6.01 -0.18
N PHE A 92 -2.75 -5.65 1.07
CA PHE A 92 -1.76 -5.52 2.14
C PHE A 92 -0.90 -6.77 2.32
N ASP A 93 -1.49 -7.96 2.25
CA ASP A 93 -0.76 -9.23 2.40
C ASP A 93 0.31 -9.41 1.31
N GLU A 94 0.04 -8.91 0.10
CA GLU A 94 1.01 -8.93 -0.99
C GLU A 94 2.13 -7.90 -0.77
N TYR A 95 1.80 -6.71 -0.28
CA TYR A 95 2.77 -5.67 0.05
C TYR A 95 3.70 -6.11 1.18
N GLU A 96 3.15 -6.70 2.24
CA GLU A 96 3.92 -7.29 3.35
C GLU A 96 4.83 -8.42 2.86
N ARG A 97 4.34 -9.29 1.96
CA ARG A 97 5.14 -10.35 1.35
C ARG A 97 6.31 -9.79 0.54
N VAL A 98 6.09 -8.74 -0.24
CA VAL A 98 7.19 -8.10 -1.00
C VAL A 98 8.19 -7.43 -0.05
N ALA A 99 7.74 -6.74 0.99
CA ALA A 99 8.61 -6.17 2.01
C ALA A 99 9.46 -7.25 2.72
N ALA A 100 8.85 -8.35 3.13
CA ALA A 100 9.55 -9.47 3.78
C ALA A 100 10.58 -10.13 2.85
N THR A 101 10.23 -10.35 1.57
CA THR A 101 11.15 -10.94 0.59
C THR A 101 12.29 -9.98 0.23
N ALA A 102 12.03 -8.67 0.10
CA ALA A 102 13.05 -7.65 -0.09
C ALA A 102 14.03 -7.61 1.09
N TRP A 103 13.54 -7.70 2.33
CA TRP A 103 14.38 -7.77 3.52
C TRP A 103 15.26 -9.04 3.58
N ALA A 104 14.71 -10.20 3.20
CA ALA A 104 15.47 -11.44 3.09
C ALA A 104 16.59 -11.30 2.04
N ASN A 105 16.32 -10.61 0.94
CA ASN A 105 17.24 -10.37 -0.17
C ASN A 105 18.08 -9.09 -0.04
N ARG A 106 18.06 -8.39 1.10
CA ARG A 106 18.67 -7.06 1.32
C ARG A 106 20.18 -6.92 1.05
N ARG A 107 20.86 -8.04 0.81
CA ARG A 107 22.30 -8.10 0.48
C ARG A 107 22.55 -8.23 -1.03
N SER A 108 21.50 -8.33 -1.84
CA SER A 108 21.58 -8.44 -3.29
C SER A 108 21.00 -7.16 -3.93
N PRO A 109 21.84 -6.25 -4.46
CA PRO A 109 21.38 -5.02 -5.10
C PRO A 109 20.37 -5.29 -6.22
N ALA A 110 20.64 -6.30 -7.05
CA ALA A 110 19.77 -6.67 -8.17
C ALA A 110 18.36 -7.12 -7.72
N MET A 111 18.28 -7.88 -6.62
CA MET A 111 16.98 -8.33 -6.09
C MET A 111 16.23 -7.16 -5.43
N VAL A 112 16.92 -6.31 -4.67
CA VAL A 112 16.30 -5.11 -4.07
C VAL A 112 15.76 -4.18 -5.16
N ALA A 113 16.50 -3.98 -6.26
CA ALA A 113 16.03 -3.21 -7.40
C ALA A 113 14.80 -3.84 -8.07
N GLN A 114 14.77 -5.17 -8.23
CA GLN A 114 13.59 -5.87 -8.76
C GLN A 114 12.35 -5.68 -7.86
N HIS A 115 12.50 -5.84 -6.54
CA HIS A 115 11.39 -5.63 -5.60
C HIS A 115 10.95 -4.16 -5.57
N THR A 116 11.87 -3.21 -5.71
CA THR A 116 11.54 -1.78 -5.84
C THR A 116 10.65 -1.54 -7.05
N GLU A 117 10.98 -2.12 -8.21
CA GLU A 117 10.17 -1.95 -9.41
C GLU A 117 8.78 -2.60 -9.27
N GLN A 118 8.70 -3.73 -8.57
CA GLN A 118 7.43 -4.37 -8.24
C GLN A 118 6.54 -3.46 -7.38
N ILE A 119 7.10 -2.82 -6.34
CA ILE A 119 6.40 -1.87 -5.47
C ILE A 119 5.91 -0.64 -6.26
N ARG A 120 6.73 -0.11 -7.18
CA ARG A 120 6.31 0.98 -8.08
C ARG A 120 5.16 0.56 -8.99
N GLY A 121 5.17 -0.69 -9.47
CA GLY A 121 4.06 -1.27 -10.22
C GLY A 121 2.76 -1.20 -9.43
N TYR A 122 2.75 -1.70 -8.19
CA TYR A 122 1.57 -1.62 -7.32
C TYR A 122 1.13 -0.19 -7.02
N THR A 123 2.09 0.72 -6.82
CA THR A 123 1.81 2.13 -6.58
C THR A 123 1.11 2.75 -7.79
N ALA A 124 1.57 2.45 -9.01
CA ALA A 124 0.96 2.92 -10.24
C ALA A 124 -0.45 2.33 -10.43
N GLU A 125 -0.63 1.04 -10.14
CA GLU A 125 -1.95 0.38 -10.22
C GLU A 125 -2.96 1.02 -9.25
N LEU A 126 -2.59 1.26 -7.98
CA LEU A 126 -3.45 1.99 -7.03
C LEU A 126 -3.72 3.43 -7.49
N GLY A 127 -2.70 4.12 -8.03
CA GLY A 127 -2.83 5.47 -8.56
C GLY A 127 -3.81 5.55 -9.75
N GLU A 128 -3.84 4.52 -10.61
CA GLU A 128 -4.83 4.42 -11.70
C GLU A 128 -6.25 4.23 -11.17
N ILE A 129 -6.43 3.40 -10.13
CA ILE A 129 -7.72 3.20 -9.46
C ILE A 129 -8.24 4.52 -8.85
N LEU A 130 -7.39 5.22 -8.09
CA LEU A 130 -7.72 6.53 -7.50
C LEU A 130 -8.09 7.55 -8.59
N SER A 131 -7.27 7.66 -9.63
CA SER A 131 -7.53 8.59 -10.74
C SER A 131 -8.83 8.28 -11.48
N ALA A 132 -9.19 7.00 -11.60
CA ALA A 132 -10.44 6.57 -12.22
C ALA A 132 -11.65 6.95 -11.34
N ALA A 133 -11.56 6.75 -10.03
CA ALA A 133 -12.59 7.14 -9.07
C ALA A 133 -12.80 8.67 -9.06
N GLU A 134 -11.73 9.45 -8.99
CA GLU A 134 -11.79 10.92 -9.08
C GLU A 134 -12.45 11.39 -10.40
N ALA A 135 -12.09 10.74 -11.51
CA ALA A 135 -12.68 11.04 -12.81
C ALA A 135 -14.17 10.68 -12.88
N GLU A 136 -14.61 9.66 -12.14
CA GLU A 136 -16.01 9.26 -12.06
C GLU A 136 -16.83 10.19 -11.14
N ALA A 137 -16.31 10.54 -9.96
CA ALA A 137 -16.90 11.55 -9.08
C ALA A 137 -17.13 12.88 -9.83
N ALA A 138 -16.22 13.26 -10.74
CA ALA A 138 -16.38 14.44 -11.57
C ALA A 138 -17.53 14.37 -12.60
N LYS A 139 -18.04 13.18 -12.93
CA LYS A 139 -19.09 12.97 -13.95
C LYS A 139 -20.51 13.01 -13.39
N ASN A 140 -20.71 12.74 -12.10
CA ASN A 140 -22.01 12.73 -11.42
C ASN A 140 -22.56 14.16 -11.27
N SER A 141 -22.96 14.71 -12.41
CA SER A 141 -23.17 16.15 -12.63
C SER A 141 -24.62 16.53 -12.88
N THR A 142 -25.56 15.57 -12.90
CA THR A 142 -26.97 15.90 -13.14
C THR A 142 -27.63 16.46 -11.88
N GLY A 143 -27.07 16.17 -10.71
CA GLY A 143 -27.42 16.77 -9.42
C GLY A 143 -28.67 16.14 -8.80
N THR A 144 -29.03 14.92 -9.21
CA THR A 144 -30.11 14.18 -8.56
C THR A 144 -29.74 13.84 -7.11
N THR A 145 -30.74 13.53 -6.29
CA THR A 145 -30.50 13.08 -4.92
C THR A 145 -29.67 11.81 -4.87
N ALA A 146 -29.91 10.85 -5.77
CA ALA A 146 -29.14 9.61 -5.82
C ALA A 146 -27.67 9.84 -6.19
N GLU A 147 -27.39 10.65 -7.22
CA GLU A 147 -26.01 10.97 -7.59
C GLU A 147 -25.25 11.63 -6.44
N ARG A 148 -25.85 12.66 -5.82
CA ARG A 148 -25.22 13.37 -4.70
C ARG A 148 -24.93 12.46 -3.51
N VAL A 149 -25.89 11.60 -3.17
CA VAL A 149 -25.74 10.67 -2.04
C VAL A 149 -24.65 9.64 -2.35
N LEU A 150 -24.64 9.07 -3.55
CA LEU A 150 -23.61 8.11 -3.95
C LEU A 150 -22.22 8.75 -3.98
N ASP A 151 -22.10 9.98 -4.49
CA ASP A 151 -20.82 10.72 -4.47
C ASP A 151 -20.32 10.95 -3.04
N GLU A 152 -21.22 11.32 -2.12
CA GLU A 152 -20.87 11.60 -0.73
C GLU A 152 -20.35 10.36 0.02
N VAL A 153 -20.93 9.19 -0.25
CA VAL A 153 -20.55 7.96 0.48
C VAL A 153 -19.49 7.13 -0.23
N SER A 154 -19.37 7.22 -1.56
CA SER A 154 -18.47 6.38 -2.33
C SER A 154 -17.19 7.05 -2.78
N ASP A 155 -17.08 8.37 -2.68
CA ASP A 155 -15.91 9.16 -3.14
C ASP A 155 -15.49 8.82 -4.59
N GLY A 156 -16.48 8.49 -5.45
CA GLY A 156 -16.28 8.13 -6.86
C GLY A 156 -15.92 6.67 -7.12
N PHE A 157 -15.76 5.83 -6.09
CA PHE A 157 -15.51 4.40 -6.26
C PHE A 157 -16.73 3.60 -6.70
N ALA A 158 -17.94 4.12 -6.46
CA ALA A 158 -19.17 3.56 -7.00
C ALA A 158 -19.76 4.49 -8.05
N ARG A 159 -20.24 3.91 -9.16
CA ARG A 159 -20.88 4.65 -10.25
C ARG A 159 -22.37 4.39 -10.29
N LEU A 160 -23.12 5.40 -10.71
CA LEU A 160 -24.56 5.30 -10.88
C LEU A 160 -24.91 4.98 -12.35
N ALA A 161 -25.74 3.97 -12.57
CA ALA A 161 -26.31 3.64 -13.85
C ALA A 161 -27.84 3.75 -13.80
N TYR A 162 -28.42 4.52 -14.71
CA TYR A 162 -29.87 4.52 -14.90
C TYR A 162 -30.25 3.56 -16.02
N ASP A 163 -30.74 2.39 -15.64
CA ASP A 163 -31.21 1.35 -16.55
C ASP A 163 -32.45 0.66 -15.96
N ASN A 164 -32.90 -0.43 -16.58
CA ASN A 164 -34.09 -1.15 -16.12
C ASN A 164 -33.62 -2.23 -15.13
N ALA A 165 -33.52 -1.85 -13.86
CA ALA A 165 -33.08 -2.73 -12.76
C ALA A 165 -33.87 -4.05 -12.74
N ASP A 166 -35.18 -3.96 -13.04
CA ASP A 166 -36.10 -5.08 -13.25
C ASP A 166 -35.59 -6.22 -14.15
N LYS A 167 -34.79 -5.88 -15.16
CA LYS A 167 -34.23 -6.86 -16.12
C LYS A 167 -32.87 -7.39 -15.70
N LEU A 168 -32.15 -6.65 -14.88
CA LEU A 168 -30.77 -6.94 -14.50
C LEU A 168 -30.72 -7.88 -13.30
N CYS A 169 -31.55 -7.63 -12.30
CA CYS A 169 -31.41 -8.25 -10.99
C CYS A 169 -32.61 -9.13 -10.67
N GLU A 170 -33.79 -8.53 -10.45
CA GLU A 170 -35.07 -9.22 -10.23
C GLU A 170 -36.24 -8.33 -10.67
N GLN A 171 -37.45 -8.86 -10.83
CA GLN A 171 -38.62 -8.05 -11.20
C GLN A 171 -39.12 -7.20 -10.02
N ASP A 172 -39.49 -5.95 -10.30
CA ASP A 172 -40.15 -4.99 -9.39
C ASP A 172 -39.20 -4.44 -8.31
N VAL A 173 -37.99 -4.04 -8.72
CA VAL A 173 -36.96 -3.44 -7.83
C VAL A 173 -36.60 -2.02 -8.27
N ILE A 174 -36.49 -1.10 -7.30
CA ILE A 174 -36.10 0.30 -7.59
C ILE A 174 -34.62 0.38 -7.98
N GLY A 175 -33.80 -0.50 -7.42
CA GLY A 175 -32.37 -0.55 -7.68
C GLY A 175 -31.81 -1.96 -7.55
N CYS A 176 -30.54 -2.10 -7.93
CA CYS A 176 -29.74 -3.27 -7.59
C CYS A 176 -28.24 -3.04 -7.80
N VAL A 177 -27.45 -3.94 -7.21
CA VAL A 177 -26.03 -4.14 -7.51
C VAL A 177 -25.81 -5.60 -7.90
N THR A 178 -24.92 -5.87 -8.85
CA THR A 178 -24.60 -7.24 -9.26
C THR A 178 -23.19 -7.61 -8.83
N GLY A 179 -22.98 -8.84 -8.36
CA GLY A 179 -21.63 -9.32 -8.04
C GLY A 179 -20.67 -9.41 -9.25
N ALA A 180 -21.18 -9.32 -10.49
CA ALA A 180 -20.35 -9.29 -11.69
C ALA A 180 -19.72 -7.92 -11.94
N ASP A 181 -20.35 -6.84 -11.46
CA ASP A 181 -19.85 -5.47 -11.52
C ASP A 181 -20.29 -4.74 -10.23
N PRO A 182 -19.62 -5.03 -9.10
CA PRO A 182 -20.11 -4.64 -7.77
C PRO A 182 -19.96 -3.14 -7.50
N TYR A 183 -19.23 -2.40 -8.34
CA TYR A 183 -19.01 -0.96 -8.20
C TYR A 183 -20.09 -0.13 -8.91
N VAL A 184 -21.20 -0.75 -9.33
CA VAL A 184 -22.28 -0.08 -10.06
C VAL A 184 -23.59 -0.21 -9.33
N VAL A 185 -24.14 0.94 -8.97
CA VAL A 185 -25.52 1.05 -8.48
C VAL A 185 -26.43 1.30 -9.68
N HIS A 186 -27.24 0.29 -9.99
CA HIS A 186 -28.24 0.35 -11.04
C HIS A 186 -29.57 0.82 -10.46
N LEU A 187 -30.16 1.91 -10.96
CA LEU A 187 -31.45 2.43 -10.49
C LEU A 187 -32.46 2.54 -11.64
N ASP A 188 -33.68 2.04 -11.43
CA ASP A 188 -34.78 2.30 -12.34
C ASP A 188 -35.29 3.73 -12.14
N ARG A 189 -35.02 4.56 -13.14
CA ARG A 189 -35.39 5.98 -13.12
C ARG A 189 -36.90 6.17 -13.00
N ALA A 190 -37.72 5.32 -13.62
CA ALA A 190 -39.16 5.49 -13.61
C ALA A 190 -39.74 5.29 -12.21
N ASP A 191 -39.22 4.32 -11.47
CA ASP A 191 -39.65 4.03 -10.10
C ASP A 191 -39.11 5.07 -9.11
N LEU A 192 -37.85 5.47 -9.27
CA LEU A 192 -37.21 6.50 -8.44
C LEU A 192 -37.85 7.91 -8.61
N GLU A 193 -38.40 8.18 -9.79
CA GLU A 193 -39.13 9.42 -10.10
C GLU A 193 -40.64 9.33 -9.79
N HIS A 194 -41.14 8.19 -9.32
CA HIS A 194 -42.55 8.04 -8.98
C HIS A 194 -42.95 9.01 -7.85
N PRO A 195 -44.16 9.62 -7.87
CA PRO A 195 -44.58 10.62 -6.87
C PRO A 195 -44.65 10.13 -5.42
N SER A 196 -44.66 8.81 -5.20
CA SER A 196 -44.59 8.22 -3.86
C SER A 196 -43.15 8.09 -3.34
N VAL A 197 -42.14 8.40 -4.14
CA VAL A 197 -40.73 8.42 -3.74
C VAL A 197 -40.32 9.89 -3.58
N ASP A 198 -40.20 10.36 -2.34
CA ASP A 198 -39.66 11.68 -2.07
C ASP A 198 -38.13 11.63 -1.96
N ASP A 199 -37.46 12.77 -1.74
CA ASP A 199 -35.99 12.79 -1.70
C ASP A 199 -35.40 11.91 -0.61
N TRP A 200 -36.12 11.71 0.49
CA TRP A 200 -35.69 10.78 1.52
C TRP A 200 -35.77 9.33 1.03
N GLY A 201 -36.83 8.95 0.30
CA GLY A 201 -36.90 7.63 -0.32
C GLY A 201 -35.78 7.41 -1.33
N ARG A 202 -35.42 8.44 -2.10
CA ARG A 202 -34.29 8.37 -3.04
C ARG A 202 -32.95 8.18 -2.32
N GLU A 203 -32.73 8.91 -1.24
CA GLU A 203 -31.54 8.78 -0.40
C GLU A 203 -31.46 7.40 0.25
N LEU A 204 -32.56 6.91 0.83
CA LEU A 204 -32.64 5.59 1.44
C LEU A 204 -32.29 4.48 0.42
N VAL A 205 -32.94 4.48 -0.75
CA VAL A 205 -32.68 3.48 -1.80
C VAL A 205 -31.21 3.54 -2.24
N THR A 206 -30.66 4.74 -2.43
CA THR A 206 -29.26 4.89 -2.85
C THR A 206 -28.28 4.33 -1.81
N LEU A 207 -28.51 4.62 -0.53
CA LEU A 207 -27.70 4.08 0.56
C LEU A 207 -27.86 2.56 0.72
N HIS A 208 -29.07 2.05 0.51
CA HIS A 208 -29.34 0.61 0.50
C HIS A 208 -28.54 -0.07 -0.61
N GLU A 209 -28.60 0.42 -1.85
CA GLU A 209 -27.82 -0.15 -2.95
C GLU A 209 -26.32 0.00 -2.73
N TYR A 210 -25.88 1.13 -2.16
CA TYR A 210 -24.48 1.28 -1.79
C TYR A 210 -24.04 0.26 -0.74
N ALA A 211 -24.91 -0.14 0.20
CA ALA A 211 -24.60 -1.24 1.11
C ALA A 211 -24.31 -2.53 0.36
N HIS A 212 -25.03 -2.82 -0.75
CA HIS A 212 -24.71 -3.98 -1.58
C HIS A 212 -23.34 -3.88 -2.27
N VAL A 213 -22.91 -2.69 -2.68
CA VAL A 213 -21.53 -2.46 -3.15
C VAL A 213 -20.52 -2.92 -2.10
N LEU A 214 -20.72 -2.46 -0.86
CA LEU A 214 -19.85 -2.79 0.28
C LEU A 214 -19.90 -4.26 0.69
N GLN A 215 -21.02 -4.93 0.45
CA GLN A 215 -21.24 -6.34 0.75
C GLN A 215 -20.62 -7.27 -0.30
N PHE A 216 -20.59 -6.86 -1.57
CA PHE A 216 -19.99 -7.64 -2.67
C PHE A 216 -18.47 -7.46 -2.78
N THR A 217 -17.99 -6.23 -2.62
CA THR A 217 -16.63 -5.99 -2.12
C THR A 217 -16.60 -6.48 -0.66
N ASN A 218 -15.54 -6.72 0.06
CA ASN A 218 -15.59 -7.14 1.49
C ASN A 218 -16.52 -8.35 1.87
N PRO A 219 -16.60 -9.45 1.10
CA PRO A 219 -17.52 -10.56 1.40
C PRO A 219 -17.24 -11.26 2.75
N GLU A 220 -15.97 -11.33 3.18
CA GLU A 220 -15.60 -12.00 4.44
C GLU A 220 -16.06 -11.23 5.68
N ALA A 221 -15.86 -9.90 5.70
CA ALA A 221 -16.35 -9.03 6.78
C ALA A 221 -17.88 -9.06 6.83
N THR A 222 -18.52 -9.07 5.65
CA THR A 222 -19.97 -9.12 5.50
C THR A 222 -20.57 -10.43 6.01
N GLU A 223 -19.97 -11.59 5.70
CA GLU A 223 -20.44 -12.89 6.18
C GLU A 223 -20.52 -12.93 7.72
N THR A 224 -19.53 -12.35 8.40
CA THR A 224 -19.52 -12.27 9.87
C THR A 224 -20.64 -11.36 10.41
N ALA A 225 -20.87 -10.21 9.78
CA ALA A 225 -21.92 -9.28 10.19
C ALA A 225 -23.34 -9.85 9.98
N LEU A 226 -23.55 -10.58 8.87
CA LEU A 226 -24.84 -11.13 8.45
C LEU A 226 -25.50 -12.07 9.46
N GLU A 227 -24.72 -12.74 10.31
CA GLU A 227 -25.26 -13.59 11.38
C GLU A 227 -26.24 -12.82 12.28
N SER A 228 -25.99 -11.51 12.49
CA SER A 228 -26.84 -10.62 13.31
C SER A 228 -28.12 -10.16 12.60
N PHE A 229 -28.22 -10.43 11.29
CA PHE A 229 -29.36 -10.13 10.44
C PHE A 229 -30.08 -11.42 9.99
N GLY A 230 -29.66 -12.58 10.49
CA GLY A 230 -30.25 -13.87 10.12
C GLY A 230 -29.92 -14.27 8.68
N ASP A 231 -28.70 -13.96 8.24
CA ASP A 231 -28.16 -14.24 6.90
C ASP A 231 -28.93 -13.54 5.76
N ASP A 232 -29.56 -12.41 6.08
CA ASP A 232 -30.43 -11.63 5.19
C ASP A 232 -29.73 -10.33 4.75
N TRP A 233 -29.23 -10.35 3.51
CA TRP A 233 -28.43 -9.28 2.91
C TRP A 233 -29.24 -7.98 2.71
N GLU A 234 -30.50 -8.12 2.31
CA GLU A 234 -31.47 -7.03 2.17
C GLU A 234 -31.76 -6.36 3.52
N PHE A 235 -31.93 -7.18 4.57
CA PHE A 235 -32.15 -6.62 5.91
C PHE A 235 -30.93 -5.87 6.43
N MET A 236 -29.72 -6.37 6.17
CA MET A 236 -28.49 -5.67 6.51
C MET A 236 -28.37 -4.34 5.73
N ALA A 237 -28.70 -4.33 4.44
CA ALA A 237 -28.70 -3.13 3.59
C ALA A 237 -29.73 -2.08 4.05
N ASP A 238 -30.95 -2.50 4.38
CA ASP A 238 -31.98 -1.63 4.99
C ASP A 238 -31.48 -1.02 6.31
N CYS A 239 -30.82 -1.84 7.14
CA CYS A 239 -30.24 -1.40 8.41
C CYS A 239 -29.11 -0.38 8.23
N TYR A 240 -28.23 -0.59 7.26
CA TYR A 240 -27.17 0.35 6.90
C TYR A 240 -27.76 1.72 6.51
N ALA A 241 -28.71 1.72 5.57
CA ALA A 241 -29.33 2.94 5.07
C ALA A 241 -30.05 3.70 6.19
N LEU A 242 -30.79 3.01 7.05
CA LEU A 242 -31.45 3.62 8.21
C LEU A 242 -30.46 4.20 9.22
N ASP A 243 -29.33 3.54 9.45
CA ASP A 243 -28.31 4.03 10.37
C ASP A 243 -27.61 5.29 9.84
N ALA A 244 -27.18 5.28 8.58
CA ALA A 244 -26.57 6.41 7.90
C ALA A 244 -27.49 7.66 7.90
N MET A 245 -28.80 7.47 7.73
CA MET A 245 -29.79 8.56 7.76
C MET A 245 -30.23 8.95 9.19
N GLY A 246 -29.80 8.26 10.23
CA GLY A 246 -30.27 8.45 11.60
C GLY A 246 -31.78 8.19 11.79
N SER A 247 -32.37 7.36 10.94
CA SER A 247 -33.80 6.99 10.95
C SER A 247 -34.02 5.64 11.61
N TRP A 248 -35.23 5.34 12.09
CA TRP A 248 -35.57 4.07 12.75
C TRP A 248 -36.59 3.21 11.99
N THR A 249 -37.18 3.72 10.92
CA THR A 249 -38.23 3.00 10.19
C THR A 249 -38.13 3.26 8.69
N LEU A 250 -38.50 2.24 7.92
CA LEU A 250 -38.69 2.29 6.47
C LEU A 250 -40.07 2.85 6.09
N ASP A 251 -40.99 2.93 7.05
CA ASP A 251 -42.33 3.45 6.85
C ASP A 251 -42.34 4.98 6.82
N ARG A 252 -42.97 5.53 5.79
CA ARG A 252 -43.05 6.98 5.61
C ARG A 252 -44.40 7.40 5.05
N ARG A 253 -44.84 8.58 5.49
CA ARG A 253 -45.93 9.32 4.86
C ARG A 253 -45.38 10.35 3.88
N VAL A 254 -45.66 10.15 2.59
CA VAL A 254 -45.26 11.05 1.52
C VAL A 254 -46.46 11.89 1.09
N TRP A 255 -46.39 13.20 1.33
CA TRP A 255 -47.46 14.14 0.97
C TRP A 255 -47.32 14.58 -0.49
N THR A 256 -48.34 14.31 -1.31
CA THR A 256 -48.39 14.76 -2.72
C THR A 256 -49.18 16.05 -2.91
N SER A 257 -49.94 16.46 -1.90
CA SER A 257 -50.56 17.78 -1.81
C SER A 257 -50.87 18.13 -0.35
N ALA A 258 -51.53 19.27 -0.11
CA ALA A 258 -51.98 19.66 1.23
C ALA A 258 -52.99 18.68 1.87
N TYR A 259 -53.59 17.76 1.09
CA TYR A 259 -54.64 16.85 1.56
C TYR A 259 -54.50 15.40 1.07
N GLN A 260 -53.49 15.09 0.25
CA GLN A 260 -53.26 13.76 -0.28
C GLN A 260 -51.88 13.28 0.13
N TYR A 261 -51.80 12.01 0.53
CA TYR A 261 -50.56 11.36 0.92
C TYR A 261 -50.58 9.90 0.53
N TRP A 262 -49.39 9.31 0.47
CA TRP A 262 -49.15 7.88 0.41
C TRP A 262 -48.49 7.45 1.72
N ASP A 263 -48.90 6.31 2.26
CA ASP A 263 -48.12 5.60 3.27
C ASP A 263 -47.31 4.53 2.51
N VAL A 264 -45.98 4.65 2.57
CA VAL A 264 -45.02 3.89 1.76
C VAL A 264 -44.04 3.19 2.70
N SER A 265 -43.71 1.94 2.41
CA SER A 265 -42.57 1.22 3.01
C SER A 265 -41.55 0.98 1.90
N TYR A 266 -40.32 1.45 2.09
CA TYR A 266 -39.25 1.37 1.08
C TYR A 266 -38.37 0.13 1.20
N GLY A 267 -38.76 -0.85 2.01
CA GLY A 267 -38.07 -2.13 2.13
C GLY A 267 -38.99 -3.19 2.75
N TYR A 268 -38.41 -4.26 3.30
CA TYR A 268 -39.15 -5.45 3.75
C TYR A 268 -39.83 -5.30 5.12
N GLY A 269 -40.10 -4.06 5.56
CA GLY A 269 -40.88 -3.74 6.76
C GLY A 269 -40.19 -4.11 8.08
N ARG A 270 -38.86 -4.20 8.08
CA ARG A 270 -38.06 -4.51 9.28
C ARG A 270 -37.51 -3.23 9.90
N VAL A 271 -37.35 -3.26 11.22
CA VAL A 271 -36.83 -2.15 12.03
C VAL A 271 -35.48 -2.55 12.57
N CYS A 272 -34.46 -1.74 12.28
CA CYS A 272 -33.11 -1.94 12.80
C CYS A 272 -33.01 -1.57 14.28
N ASP A 273 -32.73 -2.55 15.13
CA ASP A 273 -32.58 -2.30 16.57
C ASP A 273 -31.18 -1.77 16.95
N ALA A 274 -31.02 -1.37 18.22
CA ALA A 274 -29.77 -0.80 18.70
C ALA A 274 -28.57 -1.78 18.65
N SER A 275 -28.82 -3.09 18.73
CA SER A 275 -27.77 -4.11 18.64
C SER A 275 -27.30 -4.26 17.20
N GLN A 276 -28.23 -4.27 16.25
CA GLN A 276 -27.96 -4.36 14.82
C GLN A 276 -27.23 -3.12 14.29
N ARG A 277 -27.59 -1.92 14.75
CA ARG A 277 -26.84 -0.70 14.43
C ARG A 277 -25.39 -0.78 14.90
N LYS A 278 -25.16 -1.33 16.08
CA LYS A 278 -23.79 -1.51 16.58
C LYS A 278 -22.99 -2.43 15.65
N VAL A 279 -23.63 -3.48 15.12
CA VAL A 279 -23.00 -4.38 14.13
C VAL A 279 -22.72 -3.65 12.83
N ILE A 280 -23.64 -2.81 12.32
CA ILE A 280 -23.40 -1.97 11.13
C ILE A 280 -22.19 -1.06 11.35
N ASN A 281 -22.12 -0.35 12.47
CA ASN A 281 -20.99 0.56 12.75
C ASN A 281 -19.67 -0.20 12.82
N GLN A 282 -19.64 -1.35 13.50
CA GLN A 282 -18.45 -2.19 13.54
C GLN A 282 -18.06 -2.71 12.15
N TRP A 283 -19.02 -3.16 11.36
CA TRP A 283 -18.78 -3.64 10.01
C TRP A 283 -18.18 -2.54 9.15
N ILE A 284 -18.74 -1.32 9.16
CA ILE A 284 -18.20 -0.16 8.44
C ILE A 284 -16.76 0.15 8.87
N ASP A 285 -16.47 0.13 10.17
CA ASP A 285 -15.10 0.36 10.68
C ASP A 285 -14.11 -0.68 10.12
N GLU A 286 -14.55 -1.93 9.90
CA GLU A 286 -13.72 -3.00 9.31
C GLU A 286 -13.48 -2.84 7.80
N LEU A 287 -14.24 -2.00 7.10
CA LEU A 287 -14.11 -1.77 5.65
C LEU A 287 -13.08 -0.68 5.29
N GLY A 288 -12.59 0.06 6.28
CA GLY A 288 -11.60 1.12 6.10
C GLY A 288 -10.16 0.61 6.03
N VAL A 289 -9.29 1.38 5.36
CA VAL A 289 -7.85 1.09 5.35
C VAL A 289 -7.22 1.45 6.70
N GLU A 290 -6.92 0.44 7.52
CA GLU A 290 -6.22 0.66 8.80
C GLU A 290 -4.68 0.58 8.69
N TYR A 291 -3.97 1.36 9.51
CA TYR A 291 -2.52 1.25 9.68
C TYR A 291 -2.13 -0.15 10.18
N ARG A 292 -1.57 -0.97 9.29
CA ARG A 292 -0.92 -2.23 9.68
C ARG A 292 0.56 -1.99 9.95
N THR A 293 1.01 -2.27 11.17
CA THR A 293 2.44 -2.40 11.44
C THR A 293 2.96 -3.65 10.76
N VAL A 294 3.81 -3.49 9.74
CA VAL A 294 4.53 -4.60 9.09
C VAL A 294 5.28 -5.38 10.17
N SER A 295 4.89 -6.63 10.39
CA SER A 295 5.58 -7.50 11.35
C SER A 295 7.00 -7.78 10.88
N GLN A 296 8.00 -7.47 11.71
CA GLN A 296 9.41 -7.78 11.46
C GLN A 296 9.73 -9.27 11.66
#